data_AF-A0A9D6YVG3-F1
#
_entry.id   AF-A0A9D6YVG3-F1
#
_cell.length_a   1.000
_cell.length_b   1.000
_cell.length_c   1.000
_cell.angle_alpha   90.00
_cell.angle_beta   90.00
_cell.angle_gamma   90.00
#
_symmetry.space_group_name_H-M   'P 1'
#
loop_
_entity.id
_entity.type
_entity.pdbx_description
1 polymer ?
#
loop_
_entity_poly.entity_id
_entity_poly.type
_entity_poly.pdbx_seq_one_letter_code
_entity_poly.pdbx_strand_id
1 'polypeptide(L)'
;MQWRQRFFVELEDIFVEGLVHITKLHDDFYIFREKEHALVGINTKKRYRIGDKVIVMVDRVDTEKRQIDFLLVKTKGKKRSRAE
;
A
#
# COMPACT_ATOMS: atom_id res chain seq x y z
N MET A 1 6.66 4.07 -21.04
CA MET A 1 5.57 4.62 -20.20
C MET A 1 5.20 3.61 -19.13
N GLN A 2 5.78 3.71 -17.93
CA GLN A 2 5.65 2.70 -16.87
C GLN A 2 5.24 3.36 -15.53
N TRP A 3 4.04 3.93 -15.48
CA TRP A 3 3.46 4.61 -14.31
C TRP A 3 2.18 3.93 -13.82
N ARG A 4 2.18 2.61 -13.60
CA ARG A 4 0.93 1.86 -13.28
C ARG A 4 0.87 1.18 -11.92
N GLN A 5 1.88 1.34 -11.06
CA GLN A 5 1.98 0.49 -9.88
C GLN A 5 2.49 1.27 -8.64
N ARG A 6 1.78 2.33 -8.25
CA ARG A 6 1.95 3.02 -6.95
C ARG A 6 0.59 3.13 -6.26
N PHE A 7 0.59 3.14 -4.94
CA PHE A 7 -0.59 3.50 -4.17
C PHE A 7 -0.23 4.56 -3.12
N PHE A 8 -1.23 5.34 -2.72
CA PHE A 8 -1.09 6.38 -1.71
C PHE A 8 -1.45 5.84 -0.34
N VAL A 9 -0.78 6.36 0.67
CA VAL A 9 -1.10 6.16 2.08
C VAL A 9 -1.15 7.52 2.77
N GLU A 10 -2.06 7.65 3.72
CA GLU A 10 -2.16 8.80 4.60
C GLU A 10 -1.83 8.34 6.02
N LEU A 11 -0.97 9.10 6.72
CA LEU A 11 -0.63 8.84 8.11
C LEU A 11 -1.73 9.35 9.04
N GLU A 12 -2.26 8.47 9.90
CA GLU A 12 -3.44 8.76 10.74
C GLU A 12 -3.24 9.95 11.70
N ASP A 13 -2.03 10.14 12.25
CA ASP A 13 -1.79 11.12 13.32
C ASP A 13 -1.47 12.54 12.80
N ILE A 14 -0.87 12.63 11.62
CA ILE A 14 -0.30 13.88 11.08
C ILE A 14 -0.85 14.26 9.70
N PHE A 15 -1.76 13.44 9.14
CA PHE A 15 -2.43 13.67 7.86
C PHE A 15 -1.48 13.93 6.69
N VAL A 16 -0.27 13.36 6.78
CA VAL A 16 0.74 13.44 5.71
C VAL A 16 0.49 12.29 4.74
N GLU A 17 0.36 12.65 3.47
CA GLU A 17 0.26 11.71 2.37
C GLU A 17 1.63 11.36 1.80
N GLY A 18 1.74 10.14 1.29
CA GLY A 18 2.91 9.74 0.51
C GLY A 18 2.67 8.47 -0.29
N LEU A 19 3.69 8.09 -1.04
CA LEU A 19 3.60 7.09 -2.08
C LEU A 19 4.32 5.80 -1.69
N VAL A 20 3.65 4.67 -1.85
CA VAL A 20 4.28 3.36 -1.82
C VAL A 20 4.44 2.85 -3.24
N HIS A 21 5.67 2.52 -3.60
CA HIS A 21 5.97 1.84 -4.85
C HIS A 21 5.70 0.35 -4.71
N ILE A 22 4.81 -0.19 -5.54
CA ILE A 22 4.47 -1.62 -5.51
C ILE A 22 5.70 -2.48 -5.85
N THR A 23 6.63 -1.97 -6.66
CA THR A 23 7.89 -2.66 -6.96
C THR A 23 8.79 -2.87 -5.75
N LYS A 24 8.55 -2.15 -4.64
CA LYS A 24 9.27 -2.34 -3.36
C LYS A 24 8.61 -3.39 -2.45
N LEU A 25 7.49 -3.96 -2.88
CA LEU A 25 6.87 -5.12 -2.23
C LEU A 25 7.65 -6.37 -2.68
N HIS A 26 8.66 -6.74 -1.90
CA HIS A 26 9.50 -7.89 -2.22
C HIS A 26 8.89 -9.23 -1.79
N ASP A 27 7.74 -9.22 -1.11
CA ASP A 27 7.12 -10.42 -0.57
C ASP A 27 6.21 -11.17 -1.55
N ASP A 28 5.75 -10.51 -2.62
CA ASP A 28 4.94 -11.13 -3.67
C ASP A 28 4.90 -10.29 -4.96
N PHE A 29 4.43 -10.89 -6.05
CA PHE A 29 4.02 -10.13 -7.24
C PHE A 29 2.57 -9.71 -7.12
N TYR A 30 2.33 -8.40 -7.13
CA TYR A 30 1.00 -7.82 -6.96
C TYR A 30 0.38 -7.41 -8.29
N ILE A 31 -0.86 -7.85 -8.53
CA ILE A 31 -1.68 -7.45 -9.67
C ILE A 31 -2.83 -6.56 -9.21
N PHE A 32 -3.07 -5.47 -9.94
CA PHE A 32 -4.28 -4.67 -9.74
C PHE A 32 -5.48 -5.38 -10.36
N ARG A 33 -6.48 -5.70 -9.53
CA ARG A 33 -7.77 -6.24 -9.94
C ARG A 33 -8.81 -5.14 -9.90
N GLU A 34 -9.17 -4.63 -11.07
CA GLU A 34 -10.08 -3.49 -11.23
C GLU A 34 -11.45 -3.73 -10.59
N LYS A 35 -12.09 -4.88 -10.85
CA LYS A 35 -13.40 -5.25 -10.26
C LYS A 35 -13.42 -5.24 -8.73
N GLU A 36 -12.27 -5.45 -8.11
CA GLU A 36 -12.12 -5.54 -6.66
C GLU A 36 -11.55 -4.24 -6.06
N HIS A 37 -11.13 -3.29 -6.92
CA HIS A 37 -10.35 -2.11 -6.55
C HIS A 37 -9.21 -2.44 -5.57
N ALA A 38 -8.49 -3.53 -5.85
CA ALA A 38 -7.51 -4.09 -4.94
C ALA A 38 -6.24 -4.56 -5.65
N LEU A 39 -5.10 -4.40 -4.98
CA LEU A 39 -3.86 -5.09 -5.31
C LEU A 39 -3.88 -6.47 -4.67
N VAL A 40 -3.70 -7.50 -5.47
CA VAL A 40 -3.76 -8.90 -5.04
C VAL A 40 -2.45 -9.59 -5.35
N GLY A 41 -1.81 -10.14 -4.30
CA GLY A 41 -0.60 -10.94 -4.42
C GLY A 41 -0.90 -12.27 -5.11
N ILE A 42 -0.09 -12.66 -6.09
CA ILE A 42 -0.30 -13.89 -6.85
C ILE A 42 -0.11 -15.12 -5.96
N ASN A 43 0.96 -15.15 -5.16
CA ASN A 43 1.34 -16.32 -4.35
C ASN A 43 0.70 -16.28 -2.97
N THR A 44 0.82 -15.15 -2.27
CA THR A 44 0.36 -14.96 -0.88
C THR A 44 -1.14 -14.74 -0.78
N LYS A 45 -1.81 -14.37 -1.88
CA LYS A 45 -3.21 -13.88 -1.91
C LYS A 45 -3.48 -12.70 -0.98
N LYS A 46 -2.43 -12.02 -0.48
CA LYS A 46 -2.58 -10.77 0.27
C LYS A 46 -3.30 -9.75 -0.59
N ARG A 47 -4.16 -8.96 0.04
CA ARG A 47 -4.95 -7.93 -0.61
C ARG A 47 -4.68 -6.58 0.04
N TYR A 48 -4.49 -5.56 -0.78
CA TYR A 48 -4.48 -4.17 -0.35
C TYR A 48 -5.54 -3.42 -1.14
N ARG A 49 -6.47 -2.77 -0.43
CA ARG A 49 -7.52 -1.92 -1.01
C ARG A 49 -7.58 -0.60 -0.26
N ILE A 50 -8.29 0.34 -0.85
CA ILE A 50 -8.61 1.62 -0.23
C ILE A 50 -9.28 1.37 1.13
N GLY A 51 -8.81 2.06 2.17
CA GLY A 51 -9.30 1.95 3.54
C GLY A 51 -8.68 0.83 4.38
N ASP A 52 -7.79 0.00 3.82
CA ASP A 52 -7.03 -0.94 4.65
C ASP A 52 -5.96 -0.19 5.46
N LYS A 53 -5.86 -0.51 6.76
CA LYS A 53 -4.81 0.01 7.62
C LYS A 53 -3.50 -0.72 7.39
N VAL A 54 -2.43 0.04 7.18
CA VAL A 54 -1.08 -0.48 6.95
C VAL A 54 -0.07 0.15 7.90
N ILE A 55 1.07 -0.51 8.04
CA ILE A 55 2.25 0.04 8.71
C ILE A 55 3.26 0.32 7.61
N VAL A 56 3.73 1.57 7.56
CA VAL A 56 4.71 2.05 6.61
C VAL A 56 5.94 2.61 7.32
N MET A 57 7.06 2.62 6.62
CA MET A 57 8.30 3.30 7.03
C MET A 57 8.68 4.36 6.00
N VAL A 58 9.20 5.49 6.46
CA VAL A 58 9.74 6.53 5.57
C VAL A 58 10.95 5.95 4.82
N ASP A 59 10.89 6.00 3.50
CA ASP A 59 11.98 5.59 2.61
C ASP A 59 12.81 6.80 2.20
N ARG A 60 12.13 7.85 1.73
CA ARG A 60 12.76 9.07 1.22
C ARG A 60 11.83 10.25 1.45
N VAL A 61 12.44 11.40 1.77
CA VAL A 61 11.77 12.69 1.82
C VAL A 61 12.43 13.60 0.78
N ASP A 62 11.61 14.15 -0.12
CA ASP A 62 12.02 15.13 -1.11
C ASP A 62 11.27 16.44 -0.80
N THR A 63 11.99 17.37 -0.17
CA THR A 63 11.42 18.65 0.28
C THR A 63 11.16 19.61 -0.87
N GLU A 64 11.94 19.53 -1.95
CA GLU A 64 11.76 20.38 -3.13
C GLU A 64 10.47 20.01 -3.86
N LYS A 65 10.22 18.70 -4.02
CA LYS A 65 8.99 18.18 -4.63
C LYS A 65 7.82 18.08 -3.67
N ARG A 66 8.06 18.28 -2.37
CA ARG A 66 7.07 18.06 -1.29
C ARG A 66 6.50 16.64 -1.35
N GLN A 67 7.37 15.65 -1.53
CA GLN A 67 6.99 14.26 -1.69
C GLN A 67 7.66 13.39 -0.63
N ILE A 68 6.91 12.41 -0.13
CA ILE A 68 7.42 11.36 0.75
C ILE A 68 7.15 10.02 0.09
N ASP A 69 8.21 9.24 -0.05
CA ASP A 69 8.13 7.84 -0.45
C ASP A 69 8.17 6.96 0.81
N PHE A 70 7.36 5.90 0.78
CA PHE A 70 7.20 4.96 1.88
C PHE A 70 7.51 3.53 1.44
N LEU A 71 7.97 2.73 2.41
CA LEU A 71 8.02 1.26 2.33
C LEU A 71 6.83 0.67 3.07
N LEU A 72 6.15 -0.31 2.46
CA LEU A 72 5.16 -1.12 3.17
C LEU A 72 5.87 -2.14 4.06
N VAL A 73 5.61 -2.09 5.36
CA VAL A 73 6.17 -3.03 6.34
C VAL A 73 5.19 -4.17 6.63
N LYS A 74 3.93 -3.83 6.89
CA LYS A 74 2.91 -4.83 7.29
C LYS A 74 1.51 -4.32 6.99
N THR A 75 0.60 -5.23 6.63
CA THR A 75 -0.84 -4.96 6.68
C THR A 75 -1.40 -5.35 8.04
N LYS A 76 -2.20 -4.47 8.64
CA LYS A 76 -3.09 -4.87 9.74
C LYS A 76 -4.27 -5.58 9.08
N GLY A 77 -4.12 -6.88 8.84
CA GLY A 77 -5.20 -7.69 8.27
C GLY A 77 -6.49 -7.50 9.08
N LYS A 78 -7.60 -7.21 8.41
CA LYS A 78 -8.93 -7.30 9.05
C LYS A 78 -9.07 -8.75 9.54
N LYS A 79 -9.13 -8.95 10.87
CA LYS A 79 -9.69 -10.19 11.42
C LYS A 79 -11.06 -10.33 10.76
N ARG A 80 -11.27 -11.39 9.98
CA ARG A 80 -12.62 -11.73 9.53
C ARG A 80 -13.44 -11.90 10.81
N SER A 81 -14.27 -10.91 11.14
CA SER A 81 -15.41 -11.16 12.00
C SER A 81 -16.22 -12.20 11.25
N ARG A 82 -16.09 -13.45 11.68
CA ARG A 82 -16.99 -14.53 11.30
C ARG A 82 -18.36 -14.01 11.74
N ALA A 83 -19.17 -13.54 10.80
CA ALA A 83 -20.57 -13.26 11.06
C ALA A 83 -21.19 -14.61 11.42
N GLU A 84 -21.85 -14.63 12.58
CA GLU A 84 -22.74 -15.70 13.05
C GLU A 84 -23.90 -15.91 12.09
#